data_AF-A0A7C2ZSA5-F1
#
_entry.id   AF-A0A7C2ZSA5-F1
#
_cell.length_a   1.000
_cell.length_b   1.000
_cell.length_c   1.000
_cell.angle_alpha   90.00
_cell.angle_beta   90.00
_cell.angle_gamma   90.00
#
_symmetry.space_group_name_H-M   'P 1'
#
loop_
_entity.id
_entity.type
_entity.pdbx_description
1 polymer ?
#
loop_
_entity_poly.entity_id
_entity_poly.type
_entity_poly.pdbx_seq_one_letter_code
_entity_poly.pdbx_strand_id
1 'polypeptide(L)'
;MNPLAEVIKAKEIDTWLHKEKSFYLKIFLLFFTVFGAFYPNRIDVMIFDSILLASLFISGKLYDLFISLIFLYSMTILPIELISFLSGTNVSYLIFLAIYTLSTVLSFFLFTSTTKNETIEEKIKIKVLIYSFNFIYYAIYELQEIINSFKVRGYQVSYLKPWKAVPILVSYVYLLSQRLDMIEISVEARGGD
;
A
#
# COMPACT_ATOMS: atom_id res chain seq x y z
N MET A 1 -14.22 -6.88 1.78
CA MET A 1 -13.14 -6.60 2.75
C MET A 1 -12.66 -5.17 2.56
N ASN A 2 -12.27 -4.48 3.63
CA ASN A 2 -11.70 -3.13 3.53
C ASN A 2 -10.18 -3.24 3.62
N PRO A 3 -9.43 -3.10 2.51
CA PRO A 3 -7.97 -3.27 2.51
C PRO A 3 -7.26 -2.30 3.46
N LEU A 4 -7.82 -1.11 3.65
CA LEU A 4 -7.28 -0.10 4.57
C LEU A 4 -7.36 -0.57 6.04
N ALA A 5 -8.47 -1.22 6.41
CA ALA A 5 -8.65 -1.73 7.77
C ALA A 5 -7.70 -2.89 8.08
N GLU A 6 -7.45 -3.76 7.10
CA GLU A 6 -6.52 -4.89 7.28
C GLU A 6 -5.07 -4.44 7.36
N VAL A 7 -4.69 -3.34 6.68
CA VAL A 7 -3.36 -2.73 6.83
C VAL A 7 -3.14 -2.21 8.26
N ILE A 8 -4.16 -1.58 8.86
CA ILE A 8 -4.10 -1.09 10.24
C ILE A 8 -3.98 -2.26 11.21
N LYS A 9 -4.84 -3.29 11.08
CA LYS A 9 -4.77 -4.49 11.93
C LYS A 9 -3.43 -5.20 11.81
N ALA A 10 -2.88 -5.31 10.61
CA ALA A 10 -1.59 -5.96 10.39
C ALA A 10 -0.45 -5.31 11.20
N LYS A 11 -0.50 -3.98 11.42
CA LYS A 11 0.47 -3.26 12.27
C LYS A 11 0.33 -3.57 13.75
N GLU A 12 -0.85 -3.99 14.20
CA GLU A 12 -1.13 -4.30 15.62
C GLU A 12 -0.73 -5.74 15.98
N ILE A 13 -0.54 -6.61 14.98
CA ILE A 13 -0.16 -8.02 15.19
C ILE A 13 1.35 -8.11 15.40
N ASP A 14 1.80 -8.71 16.50
CA ASP A 14 3.22 -9.00 16.70
C ASP A 14 3.62 -10.36 16.11
N THR A 15 4.30 -10.35 14.95
CA THR A 15 4.84 -11.57 14.31
C THR A 15 6.34 -11.49 14.11
N TRP A 16 6.97 -12.59 13.68
CA TRP A 16 8.41 -12.60 13.42
C TRP A 16 8.83 -11.60 12.32
N LEU A 17 7.91 -11.27 11.40
CA LEU A 17 8.08 -10.20 10.41
C LEU A 17 8.10 -8.80 11.04
N HIS A 18 7.65 -8.63 12.27
CA HIS A 18 7.73 -7.35 12.99
C HIS A 18 9.07 -7.16 13.71
N LYS A 19 9.87 -8.21 13.81
CA LYS A 19 11.21 -8.15 14.42
C LYS A 19 12.16 -7.38 13.52
N GLU A 20 13.02 -6.56 14.12
CA GLU A 20 14.01 -5.74 13.42
C GLU A 20 14.96 -6.51 12.50
N LYS A 21 15.21 -7.79 12.80
CA LYS A 21 16.05 -8.66 11.97
C LYS A 21 15.46 -8.89 10.57
N SER A 22 14.14 -8.87 10.45
CA SER A 22 13.44 -9.04 9.16
C SER A 22 13.45 -7.77 8.30
N PHE A 23 13.87 -6.62 8.84
CA PHE A 23 13.92 -5.35 8.13
C PHE A 23 14.74 -5.43 6.84
N TYR A 24 15.95 -5.99 6.92
CA TYR A 24 16.84 -6.10 5.77
C TYR A 24 16.31 -7.05 4.70
N LEU A 25 15.64 -8.13 5.12
CA LEU A 25 14.95 -9.03 4.19
C LEU A 25 13.88 -8.28 3.40
N LYS A 26 13.04 -7.49 4.07
CA LYS A 26 11.98 -6.73 3.41
C LYS A 26 12.52 -5.66 2.48
N ILE A 27 13.56 -4.92 2.87
CA ILE A 27 14.22 -3.95 1.97
C ILE A 27 14.83 -4.65 0.78
N PHE A 28 15.52 -5.78 1.00
CA PHE A 28 16.10 -6.57 -0.08
C PHE A 28 15.02 -7.01 -1.07
N LEU A 29 13.88 -7.49 -0.57
CA LEU A 29 12.75 -7.89 -1.41
C LEU A 29 12.18 -6.72 -2.18
N LEU A 30 11.98 -5.55 -1.55
CA LEU A 30 11.47 -4.35 -2.20
C LEU A 30 12.41 -3.84 -3.30
N PHE A 31 13.72 -3.87 -3.04
CA PHE A 31 14.74 -3.59 -4.04
C PHE A 31 14.70 -4.65 -5.16
N PHE A 32 14.61 -5.93 -4.81
CA PHE A 32 14.53 -7.02 -5.77
C PHE A 32 13.29 -6.91 -6.67
N THR A 33 12.15 -6.48 -6.13
CA THR A 33 10.93 -6.25 -6.92
C THR A 33 11.14 -5.14 -7.94
N VAL A 34 11.69 -3.99 -7.52
CA VAL A 34 11.94 -2.85 -8.41
C VAL A 34 12.97 -3.19 -9.49
N PHE A 35 14.06 -3.85 -9.12
CA PHE A 35 15.15 -4.15 -10.05
C PHE A 35 14.89 -5.39 -10.91
N GLY A 36 14.02 -6.30 -10.47
CA GLY A 36 13.69 -7.52 -11.19
C GLY A 36 13.08 -7.26 -12.57
N ALA A 37 12.50 -6.07 -12.79
CA ALA A 37 11.99 -5.62 -14.08
C ALA A 37 13.07 -5.53 -15.18
N PHE A 38 14.32 -5.32 -14.79
CA PHE A 38 15.45 -5.14 -15.71
C PHE A 38 16.17 -6.46 -16.06
N TYR A 39 15.76 -7.59 -15.46
CA TYR A 39 16.40 -8.88 -15.73
C TYR A 39 15.95 -9.46 -17.08
N PRO A 40 16.84 -10.21 -17.78
CA PRO A 40 16.48 -10.89 -19.02
C PRO A 40 15.29 -11.86 -18.85
N ASN A 41 15.25 -12.58 -17.72
CA ASN A 41 14.18 -13.50 -17.35
C ASN A 41 13.18 -12.87 -16.36
N ARG A 42 12.82 -11.60 -16.59
CA ARG A 42 11.98 -10.80 -15.69
C ARG A 42 10.68 -11.48 -15.26
N ILE A 43 10.04 -12.27 -16.13
CA ILE A 43 8.78 -12.95 -15.79
C ILE A 43 9.02 -14.03 -14.73
N ASP A 44 10.00 -14.92 -14.95
CA ASP A 44 10.30 -16.01 -14.01
C ASP A 44 10.76 -15.47 -12.65
N VAL A 45 11.58 -14.41 -12.68
CA VAL A 45 12.05 -13.72 -11.48
C VAL A 45 10.88 -13.12 -10.68
N MET A 46 9.93 -12.47 -11.36
CA MET A 46 8.75 -11.89 -10.72
C MET A 46 7.76 -12.93 -10.19
N ILE A 47 7.63 -14.07 -10.87
CA ILE A 47 6.83 -15.20 -10.38
C ILE A 47 7.44 -15.74 -9.09
N PHE A 48 8.75 -15.98 -9.09
CA PHE A 48 9.46 -16.45 -7.90
C PHE A 48 9.31 -15.47 -6.73
N ASP A 49 9.51 -14.16 -6.98
CA ASP A 49 9.35 -13.12 -5.96
C ASP A 49 7.91 -13.08 -5.42
N SER A 50 6.90 -13.20 -6.29
CA SER A 50 5.49 -13.25 -5.88
C SER A 50 5.17 -14.44 -4.99
N ILE A 51 5.70 -15.63 -5.32
CA ILE A 51 5.53 -16.84 -4.51
C ILE A 51 6.21 -16.66 -3.15
N LEU A 52 7.40 -16.07 -3.13
CA LEU A 52 8.13 -15.81 -1.90
C LEU A 52 7.41 -14.79 -1.02
N LEU A 53 6.90 -13.70 -1.59
CA LEU A 53 6.05 -12.72 -0.89
C LEU A 53 4.80 -13.38 -0.32
N ALA A 54 4.07 -14.16 -1.12
CA ALA A 54 2.90 -14.90 -0.65
C ALA A 54 3.24 -15.83 0.53
N SER A 55 4.36 -16.54 0.44
CA SER A 55 4.86 -17.41 1.51
C SER A 55 5.17 -16.63 2.79
N LEU A 56 5.71 -15.42 2.67
CA LEU A 56 5.96 -14.53 3.81
C LEU A 56 4.66 -14.07 4.47
N PHE A 57 3.67 -13.61 3.70
CA PHE A 57 2.36 -13.23 4.25
C PHE A 57 1.71 -14.39 5.02
N ILE A 58 1.75 -15.59 4.45
CA ILE A 58 1.26 -16.83 5.07
C ILE A 58 2.02 -17.10 6.39
N SER A 59 3.36 -17.14 6.34
CA SER A 59 4.20 -17.41 7.52
C SER A 59 4.06 -16.34 8.63
N GLY A 60 3.71 -15.12 8.23
CA GLY A 60 3.48 -13.98 9.09
C GLY A 60 2.09 -13.91 9.68
N LYS A 61 1.21 -14.89 9.38
CA LYS A 61 -0.22 -14.87 9.74
C LYS A 61 -0.98 -13.63 9.23
N LEU A 62 -0.55 -13.07 8.10
CA LEU A 62 -1.12 -11.87 7.48
C LEU A 62 -2.02 -12.23 6.28
N TYR A 63 -2.77 -13.33 6.40
CA TYR A 63 -3.62 -13.87 5.32
C TYR A 63 -4.70 -12.89 4.87
N ASP A 64 -5.38 -12.23 5.82
CA ASP A 64 -6.47 -11.29 5.52
C ASP A 64 -5.95 -10.05 4.79
N LEU A 65 -4.74 -9.59 5.14
CA LEU A 65 -4.06 -8.52 4.43
C LEU A 65 -3.71 -8.96 3.01
N PHE A 66 -3.12 -10.14 2.83
CA PHE A 66 -2.77 -10.68 1.51
C PHE A 66 -3.99 -10.77 0.58
N ILE A 67 -5.10 -11.35 1.06
CA ILE A 67 -6.36 -11.45 0.30
C ILE A 67 -6.89 -10.05 -0.03
N SER A 68 -6.84 -9.12 0.92
CA SER A 68 -7.29 -7.74 0.70
C SER A 68 -6.47 -7.01 -0.34
N LEU A 69 -5.15 -7.25 -0.40
CA LEU A 69 -4.27 -6.67 -1.42
C LEU A 69 -4.54 -7.27 -2.80
N ILE A 70 -4.78 -8.58 -2.90
CA ILE A 70 -5.21 -9.22 -4.16
C ILE A 70 -6.55 -8.66 -4.62
N PHE A 71 -7.49 -8.45 -3.70
CA PHE A 71 -8.78 -7.84 -4.02
C PHE A 71 -8.61 -6.41 -4.52
N LEU A 72 -7.77 -5.61 -3.84
CA LEU A 72 -7.45 -4.25 -4.26
C LEU A 72 -6.85 -4.23 -5.67
N TYR A 73 -5.85 -5.08 -5.93
CA TYR A 73 -5.22 -5.25 -7.23
C TYR A 73 -6.25 -5.61 -8.32
N SER A 74 -7.09 -6.60 -8.04
CA SER A 74 -8.12 -7.09 -8.96
C SER A 74 -9.19 -6.04 -9.27
N MET A 75 -9.41 -5.08 -8.37
CA MET A 75 -10.41 -4.03 -8.57
C MET A 75 -9.83 -2.79 -9.28
N THR A 76 -8.53 -2.55 -9.19
CA THR A 76 -7.90 -1.34 -9.75
C THR A 76 -7.11 -1.60 -11.03
N ILE A 77 -6.28 -2.63 -11.05
CA ILE A 77 -5.33 -2.89 -12.14
C ILE A 77 -5.91 -3.85 -13.17
N LEU A 78 -6.59 -4.90 -12.73
CA LEU A 78 -7.12 -5.93 -13.62
C LEU A 78 -8.11 -5.39 -14.69
N PRO A 79 -8.99 -4.40 -14.42
CA PRO A 79 -9.80 -3.78 -15.46
C PRO A 79 -8.96 -3.04 -16.52
N ILE A 80 -7.88 -2.38 -16.11
CA ILE A 80 -6.96 -1.67 -17.02
C ILE A 80 -6.23 -2.68 -17.90
N GLU A 81 -5.80 -3.80 -17.35
CA GLU A 81 -5.15 -4.89 -18.08
C GLU A 81 -6.09 -5.56 -19.08
N LEU A 82 -7.35 -5.80 -18.69
CA LEU A 82 -8.37 -6.34 -19.60
C LEU A 82 -8.64 -5.40 -20.77
N ILE A 83 -8.78 -4.10 -20.52
CA ILE A 83 -8.95 -3.09 -21.57
C ILE A 83 -7.71 -3.07 -22.48
N SER A 84 -6.51 -3.14 -21.90
CA SER A 84 -5.24 -3.16 -22.63
C SER A 84 -5.06 -4.42 -23.48
N PHE A 85 -5.56 -5.57 -23.01
CA PHE A 85 -5.59 -6.80 -23.78
C PHE A 85 -6.53 -6.68 -24.97
N LEU A 86 -7.74 -6.15 -24.76
CA LEU A 86 -8.71 -5.93 -25.82
C LEU A 86 -8.24 -4.90 -26.87
N SER A 87 -7.38 -3.96 -26.49
CA SER A 87 -6.77 -2.99 -27.42
C SER A 87 -5.58 -3.55 -28.20
N GLY A 88 -5.25 -4.83 -28.05
CA GLY A 88 -4.22 -5.53 -28.84
C GLY A 88 -2.81 -5.51 -28.23
N THR A 89 -2.67 -5.22 -26.94
CA THR A 89 -1.36 -5.25 -26.26
C THR A 89 -0.80 -6.67 -26.19
N ASN A 90 0.53 -6.80 -26.28
CA ASN A 90 1.20 -8.09 -26.19
C ASN A 90 0.93 -8.80 -24.85
N VAL A 91 0.47 -10.04 -24.91
CA VAL A 91 0.11 -10.87 -23.75
C VAL A 91 1.27 -11.06 -22.78
N SER A 92 2.48 -11.30 -23.29
CA SER A 92 3.68 -11.48 -22.45
C SER A 92 4.01 -10.21 -21.66
N TYR A 93 3.81 -9.04 -22.28
CA TYR A 93 4.00 -7.75 -21.62
C TYR A 93 2.94 -7.50 -20.54
N LEU A 94 1.67 -7.84 -20.81
CA LEU A 94 0.60 -7.72 -19.82
C LEU A 94 0.80 -8.65 -18.62
N ILE A 95 1.19 -9.90 -18.86
CA ILE A 95 1.51 -10.85 -17.78
C ILE A 95 2.67 -10.32 -16.92
N PHE A 96 3.73 -9.82 -17.57
CA PHE A 96 4.85 -9.20 -16.86
C PHE A 96 4.38 -8.01 -16.00
N LEU A 97 3.63 -7.08 -16.59
CA LEU A 97 3.13 -5.90 -15.91
C LEU A 97 2.24 -6.26 -14.71
N ALA A 98 1.41 -7.28 -14.88
CA ALA A 98 0.50 -7.77 -13.85
C ALA A 98 1.26 -8.30 -12.64
N ILE A 99 2.18 -9.23 -12.90
CA ILE A 99 2.98 -9.84 -11.84
C ILE A 99 3.86 -8.79 -11.19
N TYR A 100 4.56 -7.94 -11.97
CA TYR A 100 5.40 -6.87 -11.43
C TYR A 100 4.63 -5.92 -10.51
N THR A 101 3.44 -5.48 -10.95
CA THR A 101 2.61 -4.55 -10.17
C THR A 101 2.10 -5.23 -8.89
N LEU A 102 1.65 -6.49 -8.98
CA LEU A 102 1.23 -7.27 -7.82
C LEU A 102 2.39 -7.47 -6.82
N SER A 103 3.56 -7.92 -7.28
CA SER A 103 4.74 -8.11 -6.42
C SER A 103 5.14 -6.80 -5.74
N THR A 104 5.11 -5.68 -6.48
CA THR A 104 5.45 -4.36 -5.93
C THR A 104 4.48 -3.94 -4.83
N VAL A 105 3.17 -4.10 -5.08
CA VAL A 105 2.13 -3.80 -4.08
C VAL A 105 2.32 -4.69 -2.84
N LEU A 106 2.50 -6.00 -3.04
CA LEU A 106 2.70 -6.95 -1.95
C LEU A 106 3.95 -6.62 -1.12
N SER A 107 5.08 -6.35 -1.77
CA SER A 107 6.35 -6.03 -1.13
C SER A 107 6.28 -4.71 -0.36
N PHE A 108 5.68 -3.68 -0.96
CA PHE A 108 5.46 -2.39 -0.32
C PHE A 108 4.56 -2.50 0.91
N PHE A 109 3.40 -3.16 0.80
CA PHE A 109 2.49 -3.31 1.93
C PHE A 109 3.05 -4.26 2.99
N LEU A 110 3.83 -5.28 2.62
CA LEU A 110 4.55 -6.12 3.59
C LEU A 110 5.53 -5.28 4.40
N PHE A 111 6.36 -4.47 3.73
CA PHE A 111 7.35 -3.62 4.40
C PHE A 111 6.66 -2.63 5.34
N THR A 112 5.69 -1.89 4.82
CA THR A 112 5.06 -0.79 5.54
C THR A 112 4.18 -1.29 6.69
N SER A 113 3.41 -2.38 6.50
CA SER A 113 2.52 -2.91 7.54
C SER A 113 3.27 -3.60 8.68
N THR A 114 4.44 -4.19 8.40
CA THR A 114 5.16 -5.00 9.41
C THR A 114 6.42 -4.33 9.96
N THR A 115 6.70 -3.10 9.59
CA THR A 115 7.90 -2.40 10.07
C THR A 115 7.48 -1.20 10.92
N LYS A 116 8.01 -1.14 12.14
CA LYS A 116 7.80 0.00 13.04
C LYS A 116 8.48 1.24 12.48
N ASN A 117 7.83 2.39 12.65
CA ASN A 117 8.33 3.68 12.17
C ASN A 117 9.69 4.02 12.82
N GLU A 118 9.87 3.71 14.11
CA GLU A 118 11.12 3.90 14.86
C GLU A 118 12.28 3.12 14.21
N THR A 119 12.04 1.87 13.80
CA THR A 119 13.06 1.04 13.13
C THR A 119 13.42 1.59 11.75
N ILE A 120 12.46 2.16 11.03
CA ILE A 120 12.71 2.86 9.75
C ILE A 120 13.56 4.10 10.01
N GLU A 121 13.26 4.85 11.06
CA GLU A 121 13.97 6.06 11.46
C GLU A 121 15.43 5.80 11.82
N GLU A 122 15.69 4.81 12.66
CA GLU A 122 17.04 4.45 13.09
C GLU A 122 17.91 3.97 11.90
N LYS A 123 17.33 3.18 10.98
CA LYS A 123 18.09 2.49 9.93
C LYS A 123 18.21 3.25 8.62
N ILE A 124 17.17 3.94 8.17
CA ILE A 124 17.19 4.66 6.88
C ILE A 124 17.77 6.07 7.04
N LYS A 125 17.64 6.70 8.21
CA LYS A 125 18.14 8.06 8.53
C LYS A 125 17.69 9.18 7.57
N ILE A 126 16.81 8.90 6.61
CA ILE A 126 16.22 9.87 5.69
C ILE A 126 14.87 10.32 6.26
N LYS A 127 14.90 11.42 7.02
CA LYS A 127 13.74 11.99 7.74
C LYS A 127 12.52 12.21 6.83
N VAL A 128 12.72 12.72 5.62
CA VAL A 128 11.64 12.98 4.64
C VAL A 128 10.84 11.71 4.34
N LEU A 129 11.53 10.59 4.12
CA LEU A 129 10.91 9.33 3.73
C LEU A 129 10.04 8.76 4.87
N ILE A 130 10.47 8.96 6.11
CA ILE A 130 9.73 8.57 7.33
C ILE A 130 8.47 9.42 7.50
N TYR A 131 8.58 10.74 7.33
CA TYR A 131 7.41 11.63 7.40
C TYR A 131 6.40 11.32 6.29
N SER A 132 6.86 11.04 5.07
CA SER A 132 5.99 10.60 3.97
C SER A 132 5.29 9.27 4.30
N PHE A 133 5.99 8.29 4.87
CA PHE A 133 5.37 7.04 5.30
C PHE A 133 4.33 7.24 6.39
N ASN A 134 4.66 8.01 7.43
CA ASN A 134 3.72 8.33 8.50
C ASN A 134 2.47 9.04 7.96
N PHE A 135 2.67 10.00 7.05
CA PHE A 135 1.57 10.71 6.42
C PHE A 135 0.65 9.78 5.63
N ILE A 136 1.19 8.85 4.83
CA ILE A 136 0.39 7.84 4.10
C ILE A 136 -0.48 7.05 5.08
N TYR A 137 0.06 6.64 6.22
CA TYR A 137 -0.69 5.90 7.23
C TYR A 137 -1.81 6.71 7.89
N TYR A 138 -1.51 7.94 8.32
CA TYR A 138 -2.51 8.84 8.86
C TYR A 138 -3.62 9.11 7.86
N ALA A 139 -3.25 9.34 6.60
CA ALA A 139 -4.18 9.57 5.51
C ALA A 139 -5.11 8.35 5.29
N ILE A 140 -4.56 7.13 5.34
CA ILE A 140 -5.35 5.89 5.28
C ILE A 140 -6.36 5.80 6.44
N TYR A 141 -5.93 6.12 7.66
CA TYR A 141 -6.78 6.07 8.86
C TYR A 141 -7.92 7.09 8.76
N GLU A 142 -7.62 8.34 8.43
CA GLU A 142 -8.61 9.40 8.26
C GLU A 142 -9.61 9.05 7.15
N LEU A 143 -9.15 8.50 6.03
CA LEU A 143 -10.04 8.04 4.96
C LEU A 143 -11.04 6.99 5.47
N GLN A 144 -10.58 6.05 6.30
CA GLN A 144 -11.45 5.05 6.89
C GLN A 144 -12.49 5.66 7.84
N GLU A 145 -12.10 6.62 8.68
CA GLU A 145 -13.04 7.34 9.55
C GLU A 145 -14.09 8.11 8.77
N ILE A 146 -13.68 8.81 7.71
CA ILE A 146 -14.61 9.52 6.82
C ILE A 146 -15.59 8.53 6.19
N ILE A 147 -15.11 7.43 5.60
CA ILE A 147 -15.97 6.41 5.00
C ILE A 147 -16.98 5.90 6.04
N ASN A 148 -16.54 5.65 7.27
CA ASN A 148 -17.42 5.19 8.35
C ASN A 148 -18.46 6.26 8.74
N SER A 149 -18.06 7.53 8.82
CA SER A 149 -18.98 8.64 9.12
C SER A 149 -20.09 8.77 8.07
N PHE A 150 -19.75 8.59 6.79
CA PHE A 150 -20.72 8.60 5.68
C PHE A 150 -21.63 7.38 5.75
N LYS A 151 -21.09 6.18 6.04
CA LYS A 151 -21.90 4.96 6.24
C LYS A 151 -22.92 5.10 7.37
N VAL A 152 -22.52 5.69 8.51
CA VAL A 152 -23.43 5.94 9.65
C VAL A 152 -24.59 6.86 9.25
N ARG A 153 -24.36 7.80 8.33
CA ARG A 153 -25.40 8.67 7.76
C ARG A 153 -26.25 8.00 6.66
N GLY A 154 -26.15 6.67 6.50
CA GLY A 154 -26.85 5.90 5.48
C GLY A 154 -26.28 6.04 4.08
N TYR A 155 -25.10 6.67 3.94
CA TYR A 155 -24.48 6.87 2.64
C TYR A 155 -23.83 5.57 2.15
N GLN A 156 -24.35 5.02 1.04
CA GLN A 156 -23.82 3.81 0.42
C GLN A 156 -23.08 4.15 -0.88
N VAL A 157 -21.76 3.98 -0.84
CA VAL A 157 -20.91 4.01 -2.03
C VAL A 157 -21.20 2.74 -2.84
N SER A 158 -21.55 2.91 -4.11
CA SER A 158 -21.77 1.81 -5.04
C SER A 158 -20.74 1.91 -6.16
N TYR A 159 -20.11 0.79 -6.49
CA TYR A 159 -19.15 0.71 -7.60
C TYR A 159 -19.77 1.10 -8.95
N LEU A 160 -21.07 0.86 -9.14
CA LEU A 160 -21.81 1.24 -10.35
C LEU A 160 -22.06 2.75 -10.45
N LYS A 161 -21.82 3.49 -9.37
CA LYS A 161 -22.09 4.94 -9.28
C LYS A 161 -20.85 5.65 -8.71
N PRO A 162 -19.75 5.75 -9.48
CA PRO A 162 -18.48 6.30 -9.00
C PRO A 162 -18.60 7.74 -8.51
N TRP A 163 -19.56 8.53 -9.02
CA TRP A 163 -19.84 9.88 -8.52
C TRP A 163 -20.25 9.92 -7.04
N LYS A 164 -20.73 8.81 -6.46
CA LYS A 164 -20.98 8.72 -5.03
C LYS A 164 -19.70 8.69 -4.19
N ALA A 165 -18.54 8.39 -4.77
CA ALA A 165 -17.28 8.50 -4.03
C ALA A 165 -16.82 9.96 -3.90
N VAL A 166 -17.33 10.87 -4.73
CA VAL A 166 -16.86 12.27 -4.80
C VAL A 166 -17.01 13.01 -3.47
N PRO A 167 -18.14 12.97 -2.74
CA PRO A 167 -18.25 13.67 -1.46
C PRO A 167 -17.27 13.16 -0.39
N ILE A 168 -16.96 11.87 -0.41
CA ILE A 168 -15.96 11.25 0.47
C ILE A 168 -14.57 11.76 0.11
N LEU A 169 -14.23 11.79 -1.18
CA LEU A 169 -12.94 12.30 -1.67
C LEU A 169 -12.77 13.80 -1.37
N VAL A 170 -13.81 14.62 -1.57
CA VAL A 170 -13.78 16.05 -1.25
C VAL A 170 -13.56 16.26 0.25
N SER A 171 -14.29 15.52 1.10
CA SER A 171 -14.12 15.60 2.56
C SER A 171 -12.71 15.19 2.99
N TYR A 172 -12.16 14.17 2.32
CA TYR A 172 -10.81 13.67 2.57
C TYR A 172 -9.73 14.68 2.17
N VAL A 173 -9.81 15.26 0.97
CA VAL A 173 -8.86 16.29 0.53
C VAL A 173 -8.93 17.51 1.46
N TYR A 174 -10.13 17.93 1.86
CA TYR A 174 -10.31 19.03 2.79
C TYR A 174 -9.62 18.74 4.14
N LEU A 175 -9.87 17.58 4.76
CA LEU A 175 -9.24 17.21 6.02
C LEU A 175 -7.73 17.10 5.92
N LEU A 176 -7.21 16.48 4.85
CA LEU A 176 -5.77 16.41 4.61
C LEU A 176 -5.14 17.80 4.47
N SER A 177 -5.79 18.74 3.78
CA SER A 177 -5.29 20.10 3.64
C SER A 177 -5.20 20.82 4.98
N GLN A 178 -6.22 20.69 5.85
CA GLN A 178 -6.18 21.24 7.20
C GLN A 178 -5.09 20.59 8.05
N ARG A 179 -4.84 19.29 7.87
CA ARG A 179 -3.80 18.59 8.61
C ARG A 179 -2.40 19.04 8.20
N LEU A 180 -2.17 19.21 6.89
CA LEU A 180 -0.91 19.72 6.37
C LEU A 180 -0.63 21.13 6.88
N ASP A 181 -1.63 22.01 6.86
CA ASP A 181 -1.54 23.37 7.41
C ASP A 181 -1.19 23.37 8.90
N MET A 182 -1.84 22.51 9.71
CA MET A 182 -1.49 22.34 11.12
C MET A 182 -0.08 21.79 11.34
N ILE A 183 0.38 20.87 10.48
CA ILE A 183 1.75 20.34 10.55
C ILE A 183 2.75 21.45 10.22
N GLU A 184 2.52 22.21 9.15
CA GLU A 184 3.34 23.35 8.73
C GLU A 184 3.47 24.37 9.87
N ILE A 185 2.35 24.84 10.43
CA ILE A 185 2.33 25.75 11.59
C ILE A 185 3.10 25.16 12.78
N SER A 186 2.96 23.86 13.05
CA SER A 186 3.66 23.20 14.16
C SER A 186 5.17 23.07 13.94
N VAL A 187 5.60 22.96 12.68
CA VAL A 187 7.01 22.88 12.28
C VAL A 187 7.65 24.26 12.34
N GLU A 188 6.98 25.27 11.79
CA GLU A 188 7.38 26.68 11.87
C GLU A 188 7.52 27.12 13.33
N ALA A 189 6.56 26.76 14.19
CA ALA A 189 6.60 27.06 15.63
C ALA A 189 7.78 26.40 16.37
N ARG A 190 8.39 25.36 15.78
CA ARG A 190 9.59 24.69 16.30
C ARG A 190 10.87 25.17 15.62
N GLY A 191 10.80 26.18 14.75
CA GLY A 191 11.94 26.72 14.00
C GLY A 191 12.41 25.82 12.86
N GLY A 192 11.52 24.97 12.33
CA GLY A 192 11.76 24.26 11.08
C GLY A 192 11.38 25.15 9.88
N ASP A 193 12.16 25.05 8.82
CA ASP A 193 11.84 25.61 7.48
C ASP A 193 11.02 24.61 6.65
#